data_AF-A0A0G0K430-F1
#
_entry.id   AF-A0A0G0K430-F1
#
_cell.length_a   1.000
_cell.length_b   1.000
_cell.length_c   1.000
_cell.angle_alpha   90.00
_cell.angle_beta   90.00
_cell.angle_gamma   90.00
#
_symmetry.space_group_name_H-M   'P 1'
#
loop_
_entity.id
_entity.type
_entity.pdbx_description
1 polymer ?
#
loop_
_entity_poly.entity_id
_entity_poly.type
_entity_poly.pdbx_seq_one_letter_code
_entity_poly.pdbx_strand_id
1 'polypeptide(L)'
;MKIKNGFTLIEILVVIMIIGLIVGGIALNLARAQKKGRDTQRITDMTSVAQALGAYYADKHIYPTGITGDGGANYNDLSSQLIPSYIQVLPQEVNDDYVYRYACSGTPICSK
;
A
#
# COMPACT_ATOMS: atom_id res chain seq x y z
N MET A 1 61.05 9.32 9.40
CA MET A 1 60.09 10.35 9.86
C MET A 1 58.83 10.22 9.00
N LYS A 2 57.72 9.71 9.54
CA LYS A 2 56.47 9.58 8.77
C LYS A 2 55.78 10.94 8.76
N ILE A 3 55.71 11.57 7.59
CA ILE A 3 54.93 12.80 7.38
C ILE A 3 53.45 12.41 7.45
N LYS A 4 52.72 12.97 8.41
CA LYS A 4 51.27 12.83 8.48
C LYS A 4 50.66 13.84 7.52
N ASN A 5 50.10 13.35 6.42
CA ASN A 5 49.36 14.18 5.47
C ASN A 5 48.01 14.54 6.11
N GLY A 6 47.83 15.81 6.46
CA GLY A 6 46.56 16.37 6.93
C GLY A 6 45.75 16.91 5.75
N PHE A 7 44.42 16.87 5.88
CA PHE A 7 43.52 17.50 4.92
C PHE A 7 43.63 19.02 4.97
N THR A 8 43.52 19.66 3.81
CA THR A 8 43.46 21.11 3.70
C THR A 8 42.03 21.63 3.94
N LEU A 9 41.92 22.86 4.43
CA LEU A 9 40.62 23.53 4.62
C LEU A 9 39.82 23.62 3.31
N ILE A 10 40.51 23.83 2.19
CA ILE A 10 39.87 23.93 0.88
C ILE A 10 39.33 22.58 0.39
N GLU A 11 39.99 21.47 0.73
CA GLU A 11 39.48 20.13 0.41
C GLU A 11 38.17 19.85 1.16
N ILE A 12 38.08 20.19 2.44
CA ILE A 12 36.83 20.01 3.19
C ILE A 12 35.73 20.92 2.65
N LEU A 13 36.06 22.16 2.25
CA LEU A 13 35.10 23.13 1.72
C LEU A 13 34.50 22.69 0.37
N VAL A 14 35.31 22.17 -0.54
CA VAL A 14 34.82 21.65 -1.83
C VAL A 14 33.96 20.41 -1.62
N VAL A 15 34.32 19.53 -0.68
CA VAL A 15 33.56 18.30 -0.40
C VAL A 15 32.15 18.63 0.10
N ILE A 16 31.99 19.54 1.06
CA ILE A 16 30.65 19.92 1.56
C ILE A 16 29.81 20.61 0.48
N MET A 17 30.45 21.35 -0.44
CA MET A 17 29.77 21.98 -1.57
C MET A 17 29.21 20.93 -2.53
N ILE A 18 30.01 19.91 -2.87
CA ILE A 18 29.58 18.80 -3.74
C ILE A 18 28.47 17.99 -3.07
N ILE A 19 28.58 17.67 -1.77
CA ILE A 19 27.54 16.95 -1.02
C ILE A 19 26.22 17.74 -1.05
N GLY A 20 26.27 19.06 -0.82
CA GLY A 20 25.09 19.92 -0.87
C GLY A 20 24.36 19.88 -2.22
N LEU A 21 25.11 19.91 -3.34
CA LEU A 21 24.54 19.81 -4.68
C LEU A 21 23.87 18.45 -4.94
N ILE A 22 24.52 17.36 -4.53
CA ILE A 22 23.99 16.00 -4.72
C ILE A 22 22.72 15.78 -3.88
N VAL A 23 22.74 16.17 -2.61
CA VAL A 23 21.60 16.02 -1.69
C VAL A 23 20.40 16.82 -2.18
N GLY A 24 20.61 18.05 -2.65
CA GLY A 24 19.55 18.89 -3.22
C GLY A 24 18.83 18.26 -4.42
N GLY A 25 19.54 17.50 -5.25
CA GLY A 25 18.97 16.85 -6.44
C GLY A 25 18.12 15.61 -6.16
N ILE A 26 18.41 14.85 -5.10
CA ILE A 26 17.77 13.54 -4.83
C ILE A 26 16.37 13.69 -4.22
N ALA A 27 16.12 14.76 -3.46
CA ALA A 27 14.88 14.94 -2.69
C ALA A 27 13.60 14.88 -3.54
N LEU A 28 13.64 15.37 -4.78
CA LEU A 28 12.48 15.42 -5.68
C LEU A 28 12.05 14.03 -6.20
N ASN A 29 13.00 13.09 -6.29
CA ASN A 29 12.73 11.74 -6.79
C ASN A 29 12.10 10.83 -5.72
N LEU A 30 12.44 11.07 -4.44
CA LEU A 30 11.94 10.27 -3.33
C LEU A 30 10.41 10.37 -3.17
N ALA A 31 9.84 11.57 -3.28
CA ALA A 31 8.40 11.76 -3.16
C ALA A 31 7.61 11.01 -4.25
N ARG A 32 8.12 11.00 -5.50
CA ARG A 32 7.51 10.27 -6.62
C ARG A 32 7.61 8.76 -6.43
N ALA A 33 8.76 8.27 -5.98
CA ALA A 33 8.97 6.85 -5.69
C ALA A 33 8.03 6.34 -4.58
N GLN A 34 7.87 7.12 -3.50
CA GLN A 34 6.94 6.79 -2.42
C GLN A 34 5.48 6.75 -2.90
N LYS A 35 5.06 7.71 -3.74
CA LYS A 35 3.70 7.69 -4.34
C LYS A 35 3.49 6.44 -5.17
N LYS A 36 4.41 6.11 -6.08
CA LYS A 36 4.34 4.91 -6.92
C LYS A 36 4.34 3.62 -6.09
N GLY A 37 5.10 3.59 -4.99
CA GLY A 37 5.11 2.48 -4.05
C GLY A 37 3.74 2.24 -3.43
N ARG A 38 3.06 3.30 -2.97
CA ARG A 38 1.68 3.20 -2.46
C ARG A 38 0.71 2.74 -3.52
N ASP A 39 0.77 3.29 -4.73
CA ASP A 39 -0.13 2.87 -5.82
C ASP A 39 0.05 1.38 -6.17
N THR A 40 1.29 0.90 -6.15
CA THR A 40 1.60 -0.52 -6.39
C THR A 40 1.10 -1.41 -5.26
N GLN A 41 1.24 -0.97 -4.01
CA GLN A 41 0.67 -1.65 -2.85
C GLN A 41 -0.85 -1.74 -2.96
N ARG A 42 -1.52 -0.64 -3.29
CA ARG A 42 -2.98 -0.59 -3.45
C ARG A 42 -3.50 -1.57 -4.51
N ILE A 43 -2.80 -1.65 -5.65
CA ILE A 43 -3.14 -2.61 -6.70
C ILE A 43 -3.00 -4.05 -6.19
N THR A 44 -1.91 -4.35 -5.48
CA THR A 44 -1.65 -5.67 -4.90
C THR A 44 -2.71 -6.05 -3.84
N ASP A 45 -3.10 -5.08 -3.03
CA ASP A 45 -4.13 -5.24 -2.01
C ASP A 45 -5.48 -5.55 -2.66
N MET A 46 -5.88 -4.80 -3.69
CA MET A 46 -7.12 -5.05 -4.43
C MET A 46 -7.15 -6.41 -5.12
N THR A 47 -6.04 -6.84 -5.73
CA THR A 47 -5.96 -8.15 -6.38
C THR A 47 -6.04 -9.29 -5.37
N SER A 48 -5.41 -9.14 -4.21
CA SER A 48 -5.50 -10.14 -3.13
C SER A 48 -6.92 -10.31 -2.60
N VAL A 49 -7.65 -9.20 -2.41
CA VAL A 49 -9.05 -9.22 -1.98
C VAL A 49 -9.94 -9.85 -3.06
N ALA A 50 -9.75 -9.50 -4.34
CA ALA A 50 -10.51 -10.08 -5.44
C ALA A 50 -10.31 -11.61 -5.55
N GLN A 51 -9.08 -12.09 -5.34
CA GLN A 51 -8.78 -13.52 -5.31
C GLN A 51 -9.48 -14.22 -4.13
N ALA A 52 -9.44 -13.63 -2.94
CA ALA A 52 -10.12 -14.16 -1.77
C ALA A 52 -11.65 -14.22 -1.96
N LEU A 53 -12.24 -13.19 -2.56
CA LEU A 53 -13.66 -13.17 -2.91
C LEU A 53 -14.01 -14.24 -3.96
N GLY A 54 -13.17 -14.42 -4.97
CA GLY A 54 -13.34 -15.47 -5.98
C GLY A 54 -13.28 -16.87 -5.37
N ALA A 55 -12.35 -17.11 -4.46
CA ALA A 55 -12.23 -18.37 -3.73
C ALA A 55 -13.46 -18.61 -2.82
N TYR A 56 -13.92 -17.58 -2.10
CA TYR A 56 -15.15 -17.69 -1.30
C TYR A 56 -16.37 -18.03 -2.16
N TYR A 57 -16.51 -17.40 -3.33
CA TYR A 57 -17.60 -17.69 -4.26
C TYR A 57 -17.51 -19.12 -4.83
N ALA A 58 -16.30 -19.61 -5.10
CA ALA A 58 -16.10 -20.98 -5.57
C ALA A 58 -16.62 -22.01 -4.53
N ASP A 59 -16.43 -21.74 -3.24
CA ASP A 59 -16.81 -22.65 -2.15
C ASP A 59 -18.26 -22.47 -1.68
N LYS A 60 -18.78 -21.25 -1.67
CA LYS A 60 -20.09 -20.91 -1.10
C LYS A 60 -21.15 -20.57 -2.13
N HIS A 61 -20.78 -20.42 -3.40
CA HIS A 61 -21.64 -19.98 -4.51
C HIS A 61 -22.38 -18.65 -4.26
N ILE A 62 -21.89 -17.86 -3.30
CA ILE A 62 -22.41 -16.56 -2.93
C ILE A 62 -21.21 -15.67 -2.57
N TYR A 63 -21.30 -14.38 -2.88
CA TYR A 63 -20.29 -13.44 -2.40
C TYR A 63 -20.54 -13.09 -0.93
N PRO A 64 -19.47 -12.78 -0.17
CA PRO A 64 -19.57 -12.25 1.19
C PRO A 64 -20.47 -11.02 1.23
N THR A 65 -21.60 -11.11 1.94
CA THR A 65 -22.49 -9.97 2.18
C THR A 65 -22.25 -9.45 3.58
N GLY A 66 -21.79 -8.21 3.73
CA GLY A 66 -21.86 -7.51 5.00
C GLY A 66 -23.15 -6.70 5.02
N ILE A 67 -23.94 -6.89 6.07
CA ILE A 67 -25.26 -6.30 6.17
C ILE A 67 -25.08 -4.91 6.78
N THR A 68 -24.86 -3.92 5.93
CA THR A 68 -25.35 -2.57 6.21
C THR A 68 -26.55 -2.34 5.30
N GLY A 69 -27.57 -1.64 5.80
CA GLY A 69 -28.80 -1.34 5.05
C GLY A 69 -28.59 -0.62 3.71
N ASP A 70 -27.35 -0.26 3.37
CA ASP A 70 -26.92 0.44 2.16
C ASP A 70 -26.21 -0.45 1.12
N GLY A 71 -26.20 -1.79 1.28
CA GLY A 71 -25.63 -2.71 0.29
C GLY A 71 -24.09 -2.77 0.25
N GLY A 72 -23.41 -2.29 1.30
CA GLY A 72 -21.96 -2.41 1.47
C GLY A 72 -21.58 -3.34 2.61
N ALA A 73 -20.50 -4.11 2.46
CA ALA A 73 -19.96 -4.91 3.55
C ALA A 73 -19.03 -4.07 4.44
N ASN A 74 -19.22 -4.11 5.76
CA ASN A 74 -18.26 -3.52 6.71
C ASN A 74 -17.01 -4.40 6.83
N TYR A 75 -15.87 -3.78 7.20
CA TYR A 75 -14.61 -4.48 7.44
C TYR A 75 -14.77 -5.68 8.38
N ASN A 76 -15.51 -5.53 9.47
CA ASN A 76 -15.72 -6.58 10.46
C ASN A 76 -16.46 -7.79 9.88
N ASP A 77 -17.53 -7.56 9.12
CA ASP A 77 -18.31 -8.65 8.51
C ASP A 77 -17.46 -9.43 7.51
N LEU A 78 -16.73 -8.71 6.66
CA LEU A 78 -15.84 -9.31 5.67
C LEU A 78 -14.68 -10.05 6.35
N SER A 79 -14.11 -9.47 7.41
CA SER A 79 -13.02 -10.10 8.16
C SER A 79 -13.45 -11.43 8.79
N SER A 80 -14.68 -11.52 9.30
CA SER A 80 -15.22 -12.75 9.90
C SER A 80 -15.46 -13.89 8.90
N GLN A 81 -15.61 -13.56 7.61
CA GLN A 81 -15.96 -14.52 6.55
C GLN A 81 -14.76 -14.92 5.70
N LEU A 82 -13.82 -14.00 5.45
CA LEU A 82 -12.65 -14.25 4.61
C LEU A 82 -11.42 -14.69 5.40
N ILE A 83 -11.27 -14.23 6.65
CA ILE A 83 -10.11 -14.56 7.48
C ILE A 83 -10.47 -15.74 8.39
N PRO A 84 -9.59 -16.74 8.56
CA PRO A 84 -8.27 -16.90 7.95
C PRO A 84 -8.27 -17.71 6.63
N SER A 85 -9.42 -18.23 6.21
CA SER A 85 -9.48 -19.29 5.20
C SER A 85 -9.17 -18.83 3.77
N TYR A 86 -9.46 -17.59 3.41
CA TYR A 86 -9.35 -17.07 2.05
C TYR A 86 -8.34 -15.92 1.94
N ILE A 87 -8.08 -15.20 3.04
CA ILE A 87 -7.04 -14.19 3.15
C ILE A 87 -6.54 -14.12 4.60
N GLN A 88 -5.27 -13.81 4.82
CA GLN A 88 -4.71 -13.73 6.18
C GLN A 88 -5.05 -12.42 6.90
N VAL A 89 -5.13 -11.33 6.15
CA VAL A 89 -5.48 -10.01 6.66
C VAL A 89 -6.16 -9.24 5.54
N LEU A 90 -7.21 -8.51 5.88
CA LEU A 90 -7.78 -7.54 4.95
C LEU A 90 -6.91 -6.29 4.93
N PRO A 91 -6.46 -5.84 3.76
CA PRO A 91 -5.73 -4.59 3.65
C PRO A 91 -6.52 -3.43 4.26
N GLN A 92 -5.87 -2.70 5.17
CA GLN A 92 -6.38 -1.48 5.77
C GLN A 92 -5.32 -0.40 5.55
N GLU A 93 -5.69 0.67 4.84
CA GLU A 93 -4.78 1.82 4.72
C GLU A 93 -4.70 2.54 6.07
N VAL A 94 -3.48 2.92 6.45
CA VAL A 94 -3.17 3.54 7.76
C VAL A 94 -3.63 5.00 7.82
N ASN A 95 -4.02 5.60 6.69
CA ASN A 95 -4.52 6.97 6.62
C ASN A 95 -6.05 6.94 6.52
N ASP A 96 -6.73 7.49 7.53
CA ASP A 96 -8.20 7.53 7.72
C ASP A 96 -9.04 8.07 6.54
N ASP A 97 -8.39 8.62 5.50
CA ASP A 97 -9.08 9.25 4.36
C ASP A 97 -9.48 8.25 3.27
N TYR A 98 -8.91 7.04 3.25
CA TYR A 98 -9.23 6.00 2.27
C TYR A 98 -9.53 4.66 2.95
N VAL A 99 -10.82 4.37 3.14
CA VAL A 99 -11.28 3.05 3.58
C VAL A 99 -11.56 2.20 2.35
N TYR A 100 -10.92 1.03 2.24
CA TYR A 100 -11.31 0.02 1.25
C TYR A 100 -12.73 -0.46 1.54
N ARG A 101 -13.66 -0.14 0.64
CA ARG A 101 -15.05 -0.62 0.72
C ARG A 101 -15.29 -1.60 -0.40
N TYR A 102 -15.75 -2.78 -0.03
CA TYR A 102 -16.39 -3.70 -0.94
C TYR A 102 -17.89 -3.37 -0.97
N ALA A 103 -18.39 -3.03 -2.15
CA ALA A 103 -19.82 -2.86 -2.38
C ALA A 103 -20.28 -3.92 -3.37
N CYS A 104 -21.33 -4.65 -3.01
CA CYS A 104 -22.07 -5.46 -3.97
C CYS A 104 -23.46 -4.85 -4.06
N SER A 105 -23.80 -4.24 -5.19
CA SER A 105 -25.06 -3.50 -5.34
C SER A 105 -26.24 -4.46 -5.42
N GLY A 106 -26.72 -4.93 -4.25
CA GLY A 106 -28.03 -5.54 -3.98
C GLY A 106 -28.55 -6.65 -4.93
N THR A 107 -27.73 -7.11 -5.86
CA THR A 107 -28.05 -8.09 -6.90
C THR A 107 -27.04 -9.21 -6.79
N PRO A 108 -27.42 -10.46 -7.11
CA PRO A 108 -26.56 -11.64 -6.94
C PRO A 108 -25.33 -11.66 -7.88
N ILE A 109 -25.09 -10.56 -8.61
CA ILE A 109 -24.03 -10.41 -9.59
C ILE A 109 -23.31 -9.11 -9.26
N CYS A 110 -22.22 -9.20 -8.50
CA CYS A 110 -21.16 -8.22 -8.58
C CYS A 110 -20.54 -8.34 -10.00
N SER A 111 -21.19 -7.73 -10.99
CA SER A 111 -20.79 -7.81 -12.39
C SER A 111 -19.59 -6.90 -12.62
N LYS A 112 -18.48 -7.52 -13.02
CA LYS A 112 -17.25 -7.02 -13.66
C LYS A 112 -16.93 -5.53 -13.55
#